data_AF-A0A5K1AWZ8-F1
#
_entry.id   AF-A0A5K1AWZ8-F1
#
_cell.length_a   1.000
_cell.length_b   1.000
_cell.length_c   1.000
_cell.angle_alpha   90.00
_cell.angle_beta   90.00
_cell.angle_gamma   90.00
#
_symmetry.space_group_name_H-M   'P 1'
#
loop_
_entity.id
_entity.type
_entity.pdbx_description
1 polymer ?
#
loop_
_entity_poly.entity_id
_entity_poly.type
_entity_poly.pdbx_seq_one_letter_code
_entity_poly.pdbx_strand_id
1 'polypeptide(L)'
;MHVSSILPLPGIRIGCRNPVSPQLSSREAQHPSSYAVRQRNASTAGSGRSSENGSIPGESLHDFPEKATATLGRCPRPRRIILVRHGESQGNVDESVYTRIPDPKIELTEKGWRGAEKTGRRIREMIVNDGCDDWKVYFYVSPYTRTLQTLRGLGRAFERERITGVREEPRLREQDF
;
A
#
# COMPACT_ATOMS: atom_id res chain seq x y z
N MET A 1 5.63 22.31 4.93
CA MET A 1 5.09 21.01 4.51
C MET A 1 3.75 20.81 5.20
N HIS A 2 2.69 20.50 4.44
CA HIS A 2 1.35 20.33 4.98
C HIS A 2 1.08 18.84 5.22
N VAL A 3 0.45 18.54 6.37
CA VAL A 3 0.08 17.18 6.78
C VAL A 3 -1.37 17.21 7.23
N SER A 4 -2.19 16.34 6.66
CA SER A 4 -3.58 16.13 7.06
C SER A 4 -3.76 14.69 7.49
N SER A 5 -4.52 14.45 8.55
CA SER A 5 -4.79 13.10 9.08
C SER A 5 -6.29 12.88 9.10
N ILE A 6 -6.73 11.75 8.54
CA ILE A 6 -8.12 11.32 8.54
C ILE A 6 -8.20 10.02 9.34
N LEU A 7 -8.91 10.09 10.48
CA LEU A 7 -9.31 8.92 11.24
C LEU A 7 -10.61 8.34 10.65
N PRO A 8 -10.73 7.01 10.51
CA PRO A 8 -12.00 6.39 10.20
C PRO A 8 -13.01 6.71 11.31
N LEU A 9 -14.25 6.96 10.90
CA LEU A 9 -15.31 7.48 11.79
C LEU A 9 -15.52 6.59 13.04
N PRO A 10 -15.75 7.20 14.22
CA PRO A 10 -16.06 6.46 15.44
C PRO A 10 -17.37 5.68 15.25
N GLY A 11 -17.29 4.34 15.33
CA GLY A 11 -18.41 3.43 15.08
C GLY A 11 -18.01 2.17 14.31
N ILE A 12 -16.92 2.22 13.55
CA ILE A 12 -16.32 1.04 12.92
C ILE A 12 -15.28 0.47 13.90
N ARG A 13 -15.70 -0.44 14.80
CA ARG A 13 -14.76 -1.20 15.63
C ARG A 13 -13.91 -2.11 14.75
N ILE A 14 -12.71 -1.69 14.39
CA ILE A 14 -11.69 -2.56 13.81
C ILE A 14 -11.02 -3.27 14.99
N GLY A 15 -11.52 -4.46 15.29
CA GLY A 15 -10.97 -5.29 16.37
C GLY A 15 -9.52 -5.64 16.08
N CYS A 16 -8.60 -5.12 16.88
CA CYS A 16 -7.29 -5.74 17.05
C CYS A 16 -7.54 -7.08 17.75
N ARG A 17 -7.61 -8.18 17.00
CA ARG A 17 -7.51 -9.51 17.60
C ARG A 17 -6.02 -9.78 17.81
N ASN A 18 -5.62 -9.85 19.08
CA ASN A 18 -4.32 -10.40 19.45
C ASN A 18 -4.15 -11.77 18.80
N PRO A 19 -3.10 -12.03 18.01
CA PRO A 19 -2.74 -13.40 17.69
C PRO A 19 -2.21 -14.04 18.98
N VAL A 20 -2.95 -15.01 19.49
CA VAL A 20 -2.50 -15.87 20.58
C VAL A 20 -1.27 -16.62 20.07
N SER A 21 -0.12 -16.42 20.70
CA SER A 21 1.12 -17.12 20.38
C SER A 21 0.92 -18.64 20.52
N PRO A 22 1.18 -19.46 19.49
CA PRO A 22 1.27 -20.90 19.69
C PRO A 22 2.58 -21.19 20.42
N GLN A 23 2.47 -21.76 21.62
CA GLN A 23 3.60 -22.37 22.33
C GLN A 23 4.11 -23.54 21.49
N LEU A 24 5.25 -23.36 20.83
CA LEU A 24 5.96 -24.43 20.11
C LEU A 24 6.84 -25.19 21.10
N SER A 25 6.37 -26.39 21.43
CA SER A 25 7.11 -27.45 22.13
C SER A 25 8.28 -27.93 21.26
N SER A 26 9.45 -28.00 21.88
CA SER A 26 10.74 -28.36 21.32
C SER A 26 10.77 -29.78 20.77
N ARG A 27 11.02 -29.96 19.47
CA ARG A 27 11.65 -31.16 18.92
C ARG A 27 12.57 -30.82 17.75
N GLU A 28 13.84 -31.16 17.93
CA GLU A 28 14.91 -31.16 16.92
C GLU A 28 14.57 -32.04 15.71
N ALA A 29 14.97 -31.61 14.52
CA ALA A 29 15.38 -32.51 13.44
C ALA A 29 16.19 -31.73 12.38
N GLN A 30 17.25 -32.39 11.91
CA GLN A 30 18.35 -31.86 11.12
C GLN A 30 18.00 -31.68 9.63
N HIS A 31 18.63 -30.71 8.97
CA HIS A 31 18.75 -30.59 7.52
C HIS A 31 19.69 -31.69 6.95
N PRO A 32 19.55 -32.12 5.68
CA PRO A 32 20.24 -31.40 4.59
C PRO A 32 19.51 -31.30 3.24
N SER A 33 19.77 -30.17 2.57
CA SER A 33 20.03 -29.98 1.13
C SER A 33 19.61 -31.06 0.11
N SER A 34 18.77 -30.68 -0.87
CA SER A 34 19.17 -30.70 -2.29
C SER A 34 18.07 -30.14 -3.21
N TYR A 35 18.52 -29.36 -4.18
CA TYR A 35 17.73 -28.78 -5.26
C TYR A 35 17.34 -29.85 -6.29
N ALA A 36 16.08 -29.86 -6.75
CA ALA A 36 15.69 -30.52 -7.99
C ALA A 36 14.50 -29.81 -8.66
N VAL A 37 14.80 -29.16 -9.79
CA VAL A 37 13.87 -28.61 -10.78
C VAL A 37 13.23 -29.76 -11.54
N ARG A 38 11.90 -29.75 -11.74
CA ARG A 38 11.26 -30.65 -12.72
C ARG A 38 10.14 -29.95 -13.48
N GLN A 39 10.41 -29.71 -14.76
CA GLN A 39 9.47 -29.28 -15.80
C GLN A 39 8.49 -30.42 -16.12
N ARG A 40 7.23 -30.11 -16.46
CA ARG A 40 6.34 -31.01 -17.21
C ARG A 40 5.52 -30.22 -18.23
N ASN A 41 5.62 -30.65 -19.48
CA ASN A 41 4.85 -30.20 -20.63
C ASN A 41 3.57 -31.04 -20.84
N ALA A 42 2.51 -30.34 -21.27
CA ALA A 42 1.52 -30.60 -22.32
C ALA A 42 0.74 -31.94 -22.51
N SER A 43 -0.56 -31.72 -22.85
CA SER A 43 -1.44 -32.39 -23.85
C SER A 43 -2.10 -33.76 -23.59
N THR A 44 -3.41 -33.83 -23.94
CA THR A 44 -4.27 -34.91 -24.53
C THR A 44 -5.73 -34.68 -24.04
N ALA A 45 -6.73 -34.19 -24.80
CA ALA A 45 -7.49 -34.66 -25.98
C ALA A 45 -8.77 -35.50 -25.68
N GLY A 46 -9.91 -35.05 -26.25
CA GLY A 46 -11.14 -35.82 -26.61
C GLY A 46 -12.34 -35.79 -25.63
N SER A 47 -13.62 -35.97 -25.99
CA SER A 47 -14.54 -35.60 -27.10
C SER A 47 -15.90 -36.34 -26.83
N GLY A 48 -17.06 -35.69 -27.09
CA GLY A 48 -18.42 -36.29 -27.25
C GLY A 48 -19.36 -36.22 -26.03
N ARG A 49 -20.70 -36.03 -26.12
CA ARG A 49 -21.67 -35.99 -27.25
C ARG A 49 -23.09 -35.53 -26.76
N SER A 50 -23.83 -34.79 -27.60
CA SER A 50 -25.29 -34.77 -27.94
C SER A 50 -26.47 -34.42 -26.96
N SER A 51 -27.32 -33.46 -27.43
CA SER A 51 -28.81 -33.32 -27.43
C SER A 51 -29.61 -33.32 -26.10
N GLU A 52 -30.67 -32.53 -25.81
CA GLU A 52 -31.75 -31.92 -26.64
C GLU A 52 -32.64 -30.97 -25.77
N ASN A 53 -33.31 -30.00 -26.44
CA ASN A 53 -34.63 -29.37 -26.15
C ASN A 53 -34.92 -28.44 -24.94
N GLY A 54 -35.11 -27.15 -25.27
CA GLY A 54 -36.40 -26.45 -25.11
C GLY A 54 -36.76 -25.82 -23.76
N SER A 55 -36.86 -24.48 -23.73
CA SER A 55 -37.92 -23.63 -23.12
C SER A 55 -37.35 -22.28 -22.66
N ILE A 56 -37.73 -21.19 -23.31
CA ILE A 56 -37.52 -19.83 -22.79
C ILE A 56 -38.74 -19.46 -21.93
N PRO A 57 -38.53 -19.04 -20.68
CA PRO A 57 -39.31 -17.96 -20.10
C PRO A 57 -38.35 -16.81 -19.75
N GLY A 58 -38.67 -15.63 -20.28
CA GLY A 58 -37.95 -14.42 -19.93
C GLY A 58 -38.14 -14.11 -18.45
N GLU A 59 -37.03 -13.90 -17.75
CA GLU A 59 -37.00 -13.04 -16.57
C GLU A 59 -35.77 -12.14 -16.66
N SER A 60 -36.07 -10.84 -16.67
CA SER A 60 -35.14 -9.77 -16.42
C SER A 60 -34.57 -9.91 -15.01
N LEU A 61 -33.25 -10.05 -14.89
CA LEU A 61 -32.49 -9.53 -13.75
C LEU A 61 -31.01 -9.66 -14.11
N HIS A 62 -30.43 -8.55 -14.57
CA HIS A 62 -29.01 -8.29 -14.41
C HIS A 62 -28.74 -8.15 -12.90
N ASP A 63 -28.77 -9.28 -12.19
CA ASP A 63 -28.41 -9.33 -10.79
C ASP A 63 -26.88 -9.39 -10.74
N PHE A 64 -26.29 -8.24 -10.43
CA PHE A 64 -24.85 -8.10 -10.19
C PHE A 64 -24.43 -9.08 -9.09
N PRO A 65 -23.28 -9.78 -9.22
CA PRO A 65 -22.86 -10.79 -8.25
C PRO A 65 -22.22 -10.13 -7.02
N GLU A 66 -22.95 -9.24 -6.34
CA GLU A 66 -22.52 -8.68 -5.06
C GLU A 66 -23.12 -9.45 -3.87
N LYS A 67 -24.01 -10.43 -4.11
CA LYS A 67 -24.70 -11.19 -3.05
C LYS A 67 -24.21 -12.62 -2.80
N ALA A 68 -23.00 -12.97 -3.26
CA ALA A 68 -22.37 -14.24 -2.90
C ALA A 68 -21.17 -14.03 -1.96
N THR A 69 -21.44 -14.16 -0.66
CA THR A 69 -20.51 -14.72 0.34
C THR A 69 -19.16 -14.02 0.54
N ALA A 70 -19.16 -12.82 1.12
CA ALA A 70 -17.93 -12.20 1.64
C ALA A 70 -17.61 -12.68 3.08
N THR A 71 -17.37 -13.98 3.26
CA THR A 71 -16.61 -14.52 4.42
C THR A 71 -15.14 -14.76 4.09
N LEU A 72 -14.65 -14.24 2.96
CA LEU A 72 -13.23 -14.03 2.72
C LEU A 72 -12.77 -12.86 3.61
N GLY A 73 -11.82 -13.12 4.49
CA GLY A 73 -11.33 -12.19 5.50
C GLY A 73 -11.17 -10.78 4.92
N ARG A 74 -11.92 -9.82 5.47
CA ARG A 74 -11.84 -8.42 5.07
C ARG A 74 -10.36 -8.01 5.08
N CYS A 75 -9.84 -7.56 3.94
CA CYS A 75 -8.55 -6.86 3.92
C CYS A 75 -8.59 -5.81 5.04
N PRO A 76 -7.63 -5.83 5.99
CA PRO A 76 -7.66 -4.91 7.12
C PRO A 76 -7.71 -3.48 6.61
N ARG A 77 -8.77 -2.75 6.97
CA ARG A 77 -8.85 -1.33 6.63
C ARG A 77 -7.78 -0.58 7.42
N PRO A 78 -7.10 0.41 6.80
CA PRO A 78 -6.12 1.21 7.53
C PRO A 78 -6.80 1.93 8.70
N ARG A 79 -6.12 1.97 9.85
CA ARG A 79 -6.58 2.69 11.04
C ARG A 79 -6.54 4.20 10.86
N ARG A 80 -5.71 4.72 9.96
CA ARG A 80 -5.53 6.15 9.70
C ARG A 80 -4.98 6.34 8.30
N ILE A 81 -5.46 7.39 7.61
CA ILE A 81 -4.89 7.84 6.34
C ILE A 81 -4.23 9.19 6.61
N ILE A 82 -2.94 9.28 6.27
CA ILE A 82 -2.15 10.50 6.44
C ILE A 82 -1.76 11.01 5.07
N LEU A 83 -2.22 12.20 4.74
CA LEU A 83 -1.91 12.89 3.49
C LEU A 83 -0.76 13.86 3.75
N VAL A 84 0.30 13.75 2.94
CA VAL A 84 1.50 14.59 3.07
C VAL A 84 1.80 15.21 1.73
N ARG A 85 1.84 16.55 1.67
CA ARG A 85 2.36 17.27 0.51
C ARG A 85 3.90 17.20 0.51
N HIS A 86 4.52 17.15 -0.67
CA HIS A 86 5.97 17.16 -0.79
C HIS A 86 6.62 18.40 -0.13
N GLY A 87 7.92 18.32 0.13
CA GLY A 87 8.71 19.41 0.68
C GLY A 87 8.92 20.55 -0.32
N GLU A 88 9.43 21.68 0.14
CA GLU A 88 9.82 22.78 -0.76
C GLU A 88 10.80 22.28 -1.82
N SER A 89 10.47 22.49 -3.09
CA SER A 89 11.28 22.10 -4.24
C SER A 89 12.00 23.29 -4.86
N GLN A 90 13.01 23.02 -5.67
CA GLN A 90 13.71 24.06 -6.45
C GLN A 90 12.70 24.88 -7.29
N GLY A 91 11.76 24.20 -7.95
CA GLY A 91 10.69 24.84 -8.72
C GLY A 91 9.65 25.60 -7.89
N ASN A 92 9.60 25.43 -6.55
CA ASN A 92 8.80 26.29 -5.68
C ASN A 92 9.53 27.59 -5.29
N VAL A 93 10.85 27.58 -5.34
CA VAL A 93 11.69 28.74 -5.02
C VAL A 93 11.98 29.58 -6.27
N ASP A 94 12.25 28.91 -7.38
CA ASP A 94 12.56 29.52 -8.67
C ASP A 94 11.83 28.78 -9.79
N GLU A 95 10.80 29.42 -10.34
CA GLU A 95 10.00 28.87 -11.45
C GLU A 95 10.82 28.72 -12.74
N SER A 96 11.92 29.47 -12.92
CA SER A 96 12.75 29.36 -14.12
C SER A 96 13.41 27.99 -14.25
N VAL A 97 13.49 27.22 -13.15
CA VAL A 97 14.03 25.85 -13.14
C VAL A 97 13.26 24.92 -14.08
N TYR A 98 11.94 25.12 -14.25
CA TYR A 98 11.14 24.32 -15.18
C TYR A 98 11.55 24.48 -16.66
N THR A 99 12.27 25.55 -17.00
CA THR A 99 12.82 25.75 -18.35
C THR A 99 14.06 24.88 -18.62
N ARG A 100 14.73 24.40 -17.57
CA ARG A 100 16.01 23.68 -17.66
C ARG A 100 15.91 22.23 -17.20
N ILE A 101 15.01 21.95 -16.26
CA ILE A 101 14.83 20.63 -15.65
C ILE A 101 13.38 20.17 -15.88
N PRO A 102 13.16 18.95 -16.41
CA PRO A 102 11.81 18.39 -16.53
C PRO A 102 11.10 18.31 -15.17
N ASP A 103 9.80 18.62 -15.12
CA ASP A 103 9.02 18.65 -13.88
C ASP A 103 9.19 17.39 -13.00
N PRO A 104 9.10 16.15 -13.53
CA PRO A 104 9.26 14.94 -12.71
C PRO A 104 10.63 14.83 -12.02
N LYS A 105 11.64 15.54 -12.53
CA LYS A 105 13.02 15.52 -12.04
C LYS A 105 13.33 16.65 -11.05
N ILE A 106 12.41 17.60 -10.84
CA ILE A 106 12.62 18.71 -9.90
C ILE A 106 12.85 18.17 -8.49
N GLU A 107 13.94 18.63 -7.87
CA GLU A 107 14.40 18.15 -6.57
C GLU A 107 13.91 19.04 -5.42
N LEU A 108 13.97 18.51 -4.20
CA LEU A 108 13.80 19.27 -2.98
C LEU A 108 14.97 20.22 -2.74
N THR A 109 14.67 21.37 -2.15
CA THR A 109 15.69 22.20 -1.52
C THR A 109 16.19 21.56 -0.24
N GLU A 110 17.33 22.02 0.27
CA GLU A 110 17.84 21.59 1.58
C GLU A 110 16.83 21.86 2.72
N LYS A 111 16.08 22.97 2.61
CA LYS A 111 14.98 23.30 3.51
C LYS A 111 13.82 22.31 3.36
N GLY A 112 13.50 21.90 2.13
CA GLY A 112 12.54 20.83 1.83
C GLY A 112 12.90 19.51 2.52
N TRP A 113 14.17 19.10 2.45
CA TRP A 113 14.70 17.91 3.12
C TRP A 113 14.56 17.97 4.64
N ARG A 114 15.03 19.05 5.28
CA ARG A 114 14.86 19.24 6.74
C ARG A 114 13.38 19.21 7.15
N GLY A 115 12.52 19.79 6.32
CA GLY A 115 11.07 19.78 6.50
C GLY A 115 10.48 18.36 6.45
N ALA A 116 10.96 17.52 5.54
CA ALA A 116 10.55 16.12 5.44
C ALA A 116 10.94 15.33 6.69
N GLU A 117 12.17 15.46 7.18
CA GLU A 117 12.61 14.75 8.38
C GLU A 117 11.83 15.15 9.63
N LYS A 118 11.62 16.45 9.83
CA LYS A 118 10.81 16.95 10.95
C LYS A 118 9.38 16.43 10.88
N THR A 119 8.81 16.38 9.68
CA THR A 119 7.47 15.86 9.46
C THR A 119 7.38 14.36 9.77
N GLY A 120 8.40 13.58 9.40
CA GLY A 120 8.45 12.14 9.70
C GLY A 120 8.39 11.87 11.20
N ARG A 121 9.17 12.61 11.99
CA ARG A 121 9.15 12.54 13.46
C ARG A 121 7.78 12.85 14.04
N ARG A 122 7.16 13.94 13.58
CA ARG A 122 5.80 14.33 14.02
C ARG A 122 4.75 13.26 13.68
N ILE A 123 4.85 12.64 12.51
CA ILE A 123 3.92 11.55 12.13
C ILE A 123 4.12 10.33 13.03
N ARG A 124 5.37 9.94 13.31
CA ARG A 124 5.65 8.84 14.24
C ARG A 124 5.07 9.11 15.62
N GLU A 125 5.31 10.29 16.19
CA GLU A 125 4.75 10.70 17.49
C GLU A 125 3.22 10.60 17.48
N MET A 126 2.58 11.08 16.42
CA MET A 126 1.12 11.00 16.25
C MET A 126 0.62 9.55 16.24
N ILE A 127 1.31 8.63 15.57
CA ILE A 127 0.93 7.20 15.50
C ILE A 127 1.14 6.51 16.86
N VAL A 128 2.27 6.78 17.53
CA VAL A 128 2.58 6.21 18.85
C VAL A 128 1.55 6.66 19.90
N ASN A 129 1.12 7.92 19.83
CA ASN A 129 0.12 8.47 20.75
C ASN A 129 -1.30 7.89 20.57
N ASP A 130 -1.55 7.07 19.54
CA ASP A 130 -2.83 6.36 19.37
C ASP A 130 -2.96 5.15 20.34
N GLY A 131 -1.90 4.78 21.07
CA GLY A 131 -1.93 3.72 22.08
C GLY A 131 -2.02 2.30 21.53
N CYS A 132 -1.57 2.07 20.28
CA CYS A 132 -1.62 0.77 19.61
C CYS A 132 -0.19 0.30 19.31
N ASP A 133 0.38 -0.63 20.09
CA ASP A 133 1.81 -0.97 20.01
C ASP A 133 2.23 -1.76 18.76
N ASP A 134 1.29 -2.39 18.06
CA ASP A 134 1.50 -3.24 16.88
C ASP A 134 1.33 -2.48 15.54
N TRP A 135 1.36 -1.15 15.57
CA TRP A 135 1.19 -0.33 14.37
C TRP A 135 2.23 -0.63 13.27
N LYS A 136 1.77 -0.53 12.02
CA LYS A 136 2.58 -0.61 10.80
C LYS A 136 2.20 0.52 9.84
N VAL A 137 3.14 0.94 9.01
CA VAL A 137 2.93 1.96 7.98
C VAL A 137 3.14 1.38 6.58
N TYR A 138 2.33 1.85 5.64
CA TYR A 138 2.48 1.56 4.21
C TYR A 138 2.46 2.88 3.47
N PHE A 139 3.43 3.12 2.60
CA PHE A 139 3.56 4.38 1.88
C PHE A 139 3.07 4.25 0.44
N TYR A 140 2.24 5.20 0.03
CA TYR A 140 1.95 5.47 -1.38
C TYR A 140 2.63 6.79 -1.75
N VAL A 141 3.32 6.82 -2.88
CA VAL A 141 4.11 7.98 -3.29
C VAL A 141 3.96 8.24 -4.78
N SER A 142 3.90 9.50 -5.18
CA SER A 142 4.00 9.88 -6.59
C SER A 142 5.41 9.57 -7.13
N PRO A 143 5.55 9.22 -8.42
CA PRO A 143 6.85 8.91 -9.03
C PRO A 143 7.78 10.12 -9.24
N TYR A 144 7.45 11.31 -8.72
CA TYR A 144 8.26 12.52 -8.90
C TYR A 144 9.43 12.58 -7.91
N THR A 145 10.57 13.15 -8.33
CA THR A 145 11.78 13.21 -7.49
C THR A 145 11.52 13.91 -6.16
N ARG A 146 10.83 15.05 -6.15
CA ARG A 146 10.47 15.78 -4.92
C ARG A 146 9.62 14.96 -3.94
N THR A 147 8.71 14.11 -4.42
CA THR A 147 7.88 13.24 -3.57
C THR A 147 8.67 12.05 -3.05
N LEU A 148 9.53 11.44 -3.87
CA LEU A 148 10.43 10.36 -3.45
C LEU A 148 11.45 10.84 -2.41
N GLN A 149 12.04 12.03 -2.60
CA GLN A 149 12.95 12.64 -1.64
C GLN A 149 12.23 13.00 -0.33
N THR A 150 10.99 13.49 -0.41
CA THR A 150 10.17 13.72 0.78
C THR A 150 9.94 12.41 1.54
N LEU A 151 9.58 11.33 0.84
CA LEU A 151 9.41 10.00 1.44
C LEU A 151 10.69 9.52 2.12
N ARG A 152 11.87 9.71 1.50
CA ARG A 152 13.16 9.35 2.12
C ARG A 152 13.39 10.11 3.42
N GLY A 153 13.08 11.41 3.46
CA GLY A 153 13.16 12.22 4.69
C GLY A 153 12.18 11.74 5.76
N LEU A 154 10.93 11.45 5.39
CA LEU A 154 9.92 10.89 6.31
C LEU A 154 10.37 9.54 6.88
N GLY A 155 10.84 8.65 6.00
CA GLY A 155 11.22 7.27 6.31
C GLY A 155 12.31 7.16 7.35
N ARG A 156 13.19 8.17 7.50
CA ARG A 156 14.23 8.23 8.54
C ARG A 156 13.67 8.16 9.97
N ALA A 157 12.42 8.55 10.17
CA ALA A 157 11.79 8.47 11.49
C ALA A 157 11.30 7.05 11.81
N PHE A 158 11.14 6.16 10.83
CA PHE A 158 10.51 4.86 11.01
C PHE A 158 11.54 3.73 10.99
N GLU A 159 11.40 2.80 11.93
CA GLU A 159 12.13 1.53 11.93
C GLU A 159 11.69 0.68 10.73
N ARG A 160 12.62 -0.07 10.13
CA ARG A 160 12.37 -0.85 8.90
C ARG A 160 11.26 -1.88 9.13
N GLU A 161 11.20 -2.47 10.31
CA GLU A 161 10.25 -3.49 10.72
C GLU A 161 8.82 -2.92 10.80
N ARG A 162 8.68 -1.61 11.00
CA ARG A 162 7.39 -0.92 11.06
C ARG A 162 6.85 -0.58 9.67
N ILE A 163 7.67 -0.65 8.63
CA ILE A 163 7.30 -0.34 7.24
C ILE A 163 6.88 -1.64 6.53
N THR A 164 5.58 -1.77 6.24
CA THR A 164 5.05 -2.95 5.51
C THR A 164 5.35 -2.89 4.02
N GLY A 165 5.47 -1.70 3.46
CA GLY A 165 5.79 -1.53 2.05
C GLY A 165 5.75 -0.08 1.59
N VAL A 166 6.28 0.11 0.39
CA VAL A 166 6.25 1.36 -0.36
C VAL A 166 5.77 1.02 -1.76
N ARG A 167 4.82 1.81 -2.27
CA ARG A 167 4.31 1.67 -3.62
C ARG A 167 4.29 3.02 -4.32
N GLU A 168 4.88 3.07 -5.50
CA GLU A 168 4.70 4.19 -6.41
C GLU A 168 3.31 4.11 -7.04
N GLU A 169 2.61 5.24 -7.07
CA GLU A 169 1.25 5.35 -7.58
C GLU A 169 1.17 6.55 -8.54
N PRO A 170 1.24 6.33 -9.86
CA PRO A 170 1.21 7.40 -10.86
C PRO A 170 -0.03 8.30 -10.80
N ARG A 171 -1.14 7.80 -10.23
CA ARG A 171 -2.37 8.56 -10.03
C ARG A 171 -2.25 9.64 -8.93
N LEU A 172 -1.19 9.61 -8.12
CA LEU A 172 -0.89 10.63 -7.10
C LEU A 172 -0.07 11.81 -7.64
N ARG A 173 0.13 11.87 -8.96
CA ARG A 173 0.81 12.99 -9.61
C ARG A 173 0.06 14.30 -9.36
N GLU A 174 0.84 15.37 -9.43
CA GLU A 174 0.32 16.73 -9.38
C GLU A 174 -0.51 17.01 -10.65
N GLN A 175 -1.42 17.98 -10.57
CA GLN A 175 -2.21 18.37 -11.72
C GLN A 175 -1.28 18.90 -12.82
N ASP A 176 -1.41 18.34 -14.02
CA ASP A 176 -0.75 18.87 -15.21
C ASP A 176 -1.51 20.14 -15.65
N PHE A 177 -0.78 21.20 -15.99
CA PHE A 177 -1.30 22.48 -16.47
C PHE A 177 -0.78 22.77 -17.88
#